data_AF-A0A485MVT5-F1
#
_entry.id   AF-A0A485MVT5-F1
#
_cell.length_a   1.000
_cell.length_b   1.000
_cell.length_c   1.000
_cell.angle_alpha   90.00
_cell.angle_beta   90.00
_cell.angle_gamma   90.00
#
_symmetry.space_group_name_H-M   'P 1'
#
loop_
_entity.id
_entity.type
_entity.pdbx_description
1 polymer ?
#
loop_
_entity_poly.entity_id
_entity_poly.type
_entity_poly.pdbx_seq_one_letter_code
_entity_poly.pdbx_strand_id
1 'polypeptide(L)'
;MSKTCTFEGCSETTSQVAKQRKPWMCKKHRNKMYKDKYKKKKSDQALNCSGAAQPGSAGNVRLEESTDNILSIVKQRTGTFGDRPARPTLLEQVLNQKRLSLLRSPEVVQFLQKQQQLLNQQVLEQRQQQFPGTSV
;
A
#
# COMPACT_ATOMS: atom_id res chain seq x y z
N MET A 1 6.71 -23.74 -47.27
CA MET A 1 6.75 -24.58 -46.06
C MET A 1 5.80 -23.97 -45.03
N SER A 2 4.70 -24.63 -44.71
CA SER A 2 3.78 -24.18 -43.65
C SER A 2 4.35 -24.50 -42.28
N LYS A 3 4.26 -23.56 -41.33
CA LYS A 3 4.57 -23.84 -39.93
C LYS A 3 3.30 -24.23 -39.20
N THR A 4 3.37 -25.29 -38.41
CA THR A 4 2.32 -25.72 -37.49
C THR A 4 2.43 -24.98 -36.17
N CYS A 5 1.31 -24.79 -35.48
CA CYS A 5 1.29 -24.26 -34.13
C CYS A 5 2.05 -25.21 -33.20
N THR A 6 2.97 -24.68 -32.39
CA THR A 6 3.80 -25.49 -31.47
C THR A 6 3.04 -25.99 -30.23
N PHE A 7 1.76 -25.64 -30.08
CA PHE A 7 0.95 -26.09 -28.94
C PHE A 7 0.43 -27.51 -29.19
N GLU A 8 0.56 -28.39 -28.19
CA GLU A 8 0.13 -29.80 -28.28
C GLU A 8 -1.37 -29.91 -28.60
N GLY A 9 -1.70 -30.73 -29.60
CA GLY A 9 -3.08 -30.91 -30.06
C GLY A 9 -3.63 -29.78 -30.93
N CYS A 10 -2.83 -28.79 -31.35
CA CYS A 10 -3.26 -27.73 -32.27
C CYS A 10 -2.86 -28.03 -33.72
N SER A 11 -3.84 -28.15 -34.61
CA SER A 11 -3.64 -28.39 -36.06
C SER A 11 -3.57 -27.10 -36.90
N GLU A 12 -3.55 -25.93 -36.26
CA GLU A 12 -3.46 -24.66 -36.99
C GLU A 12 -2.11 -24.55 -37.70
N THR A 13 -2.15 -24.14 -38.97
CA THR A 13 -0.98 -23.93 -39.81
C THR A 13 -0.97 -22.51 -40.34
N THR A 14 0.22 -21.95 -40.54
CA THR A 14 0.38 -20.68 -41.23
C THR A 14 1.45 -20.78 -42.31
N SER A 15 1.18 -20.16 -43.46
CA SER A 15 2.09 -20.12 -44.59
C SER A 15 3.01 -18.88 -44.55
N GLN A 16 2.60 -17.81 -43.85
CA GLN A 16 3.32 -16.54 -43.80
C GLN A 16 4.04 -16.36 -42.48
N VAL A 17 5.33 -16.71 -42.43
CA VAL A 17 6.16 -16.50 -41.23
C VAL A 17 7.44 -15.75 -41.59
N ALA A 18 7.51 -14.49 -41.18
CA ALA A 18 8.62 -13.59 -41.51
C ALA A 18 9.98 -13.95 -40.86
N LYS A 19 10.02 -14.85 -39.86
CA LYS A 19 11.28 -15.30 -39.22
C LYS A 19 11.29 -16.82 -39.07
N GLN A 20 12.29 -17.45 -39.69
CA GLN A 20 12.40 -18.91 -39.75
C GLN A 20 12.74 -19.55 -38.39
N ARG A 21 13.51 -18.89 -37.53
CA ARG A 21 14.02 -19.47 -36.27
C ARG A 21 13.09 -19.49 -35.06
N LYS A 22 11.97 -18.75 -35.09
CA LYS A 22 11.04 -18.73 -33.94
C LYS A 22 9.92 -19.77 -34.11
N PRO A 23 9.62 -20.55 -33.05
CA PRO A 23 8.40 -21.36 -32.99
C PRO A 23 7.18 -20.47 -33.19
N TRP A 24 6.24 -20.91 -34.02
CA TRP A 24 5.02 -20.18 -34.28
C TRP A 24 3.90 -20.75 -33.40
N MET A 25 3.17 -19.87 -32.74
CA MET A 25 1.93 -20.21 -32.06
C MET A 25 0.80 -19.46 -32.74
N CYS A 26 -0.32 -20.16 -32.94
CA CYS A 26 -1.51 -19.52 -33.43
C CYS A 26 -1.98 -18.40 -32.51
N LYS A 27 -2.81 -17.51 -33.04
CA LYS A 27 -3.34 -16.36 -32.29
C LYS A 27 -4.06 -16.82 -31.02
N LYS A 28 -4.81 -17.94 -31.07
CA LYS A 28 -5.55 -18.48 -29.93
C LYS A 28 -4.62 -18.88 -28.77
N HIS A 29 -3.60 -19.69 -29.03
CA HIS A 29 -2.67 -20.14 -28.00
C HIS A 29 -1.75 -19.03 -27.51
N ARG A 30 -1.32 -18.15 -28.42
CA ARG A 30 -0.54 -16.98 -28.05
C ARG A 30 -1.33 -16.06 -27.11
N ASN A 31 -2.60 -15.81 -27.41
CA ASN A 31 -3.50 -15.04 -26.53
C ASN A 31 -3.78 -15.74 -25.20
N LYS A 32 -3.97 -17.07 -25.21
CA LYS A 32 -4.15 -17.87 -23.98
C LYS A 32 -2.94 -17.74 -23.06
N MET A 33 -1.74 -17.96 -23.57
CA MET A 33 -0.50 -17.79 -22.80
C MET A 33 -0.37 -16.36 -22.24
N TYR A 34 -0.70 -15.33 -23.02
CA TYR A 34 -0.69 -13.95 -22.51
C TYR A 34 -1.70 -13.74 -21.37
N LYS A 35 -2.93 -14.24 -21.51
CA LYS A 35 -3.94 -14.17 -20.45
C LYS A 35 -3.52 -14.96 -19.21
N ASP A 36 -2.97 -16.16 -19.37
CA ASP A 36 -2.53 -17.02 -18.27
C ASP A 36 -1.38 -16.36 -17.51
N LYS A 37 -0.40 -15.76 -18.20
CA LYS A 37 0.69 -14.97 -17.58
C LYS A 37 0.16 -13.76 -16.81
N TYR A 38 -0.82 -13.03 -17.35
CA TYR A 38 -1.42 -11.89 -16.66
C TYR A 38 -2.18 -12.32 -15.39
N LYS A 39 -3.00 -13.37 -15.49
CA LYS A 39 -3.71 -13.95 -14.34
C LYS A 39 -2.73 -14.43 -13.27
N LYS A 40 -1.67 -15.14 -13.67
CA LYS A 40 -0.59 -15.62 -12.78
C LYS A 40 0.08 -14.45 -12.07
N LYS A 41 0.50 -13.40 -12.80
CA LYS A 41 1.08 -12.19 -12.22
C LYS A 41 0.13 -11.48 -11.23
N LYS A 42 -1.16 -11.42 -11.55
CA LYS A 42 -2.18 -10.84 -10.65
C LYS A 42 -2.37 -11.68 -9.39
N SER A 43 -2.37 -13.00 -9.51
CA SER A 43 -2.45 -13.94 -8.38
C SER A 43 -1.21 -13.86 -7.48
N ASP A 44 -0.01 -13.89 -8.07
CA ASP A 44 1.25 -13.82 -7.31
C ASP A 44 1.38 -12.45 -6.61
N GLN A 45 0.86 -11.37 -7.19
CA GLN A 45 0.79 -10.06 -6.54
C GLN A 45 -0.15 -10.06 -5.32
N ALA A 46 -1.31 -10.73 -5.40
CA ALA A 46 -2.20 -10.86 -4.26
C ALA A 46 -1.59 -11.70 -3.12
N LEU A 47 -0.85 -12.76 -3.47
CA LEU A 47 -0.13 -13.59 -2.49
C LEU A 47 1.02 -12.81 -1.81
N ASN A 48 1.72 -11.95 -2.53
CA ASN A 48 2.80 -11.13 -1.97
C ASN A 48 2.30 -9.97 -1.08
N CYS A 49 1.04 -9.56 -1.21
CA CYS A 49 0.42 -8.58 -0.29
C CYS A 49 -0.26 -9.24 0.93
N SER A 50 -0.41 -10.57 0.94
CA SER A 50 -1.12 -11.30 2.01
C SER A 50 -0.18 -12.00 2.99
N GLY A 51 1.14 -11.91 2.77
CA GLY A 51 2.17 -12.52 3.62
C GLY A 51 3.03 -11.47 4.30
N ALA A 52 2.60 -10.98 5.46
CA ALA A 52 3.57 -10.76 6.52
C ALA A 52 4.19 -12.12 6.84
N ALA A 53 5.53 -12.19 6.82
CA ALA A 53 6.39 -13.36 7.05
C ALA A 53 6.60 -14.32 5.85
N GLN A 54 7.75 -14.17 5.19
CA GLN A 54 8.62 -15.31 4.94
C GLN A 54 10.04 -14.94 5.41
N PRO A 55 10.65 -15.71 6.32
CA PRO A 55 12.07 -15.70 6.57
C PRO A 55 12.78 -16.50 5.47
N GLY A 56 14.03 -16.15 5.17
CA GLY A 56 14.95 -17.06 4.49
C GLY A 56 15.24 -16.76 3.02
N SER A 57 15.94 -15.66 2.77
CA SER A 57 17.05 -15.70 1.82
C SER A 57 18.33 -15.33 2.58
N ALA A 58 19.03 -16.38 3.01
CA ALA A 58 20.42 -16.46 3.49
C ALA A 58 21.08 -15.16 3.99
N GLY A 59 21.24 -15.04 5.31
CA GLY A 59 22.18 -14.11 5.91
C GLY A 59 21.92 -13.78 7.38
N ASN A 60 22.54 -14.58 8.27
CA ASN A 60 23.05 -14.15 9.58
C ASN A 60 22.09 -14.03 10.81
N VAL A 61 22.25 -14.99 11.73
CA VAL A 61 22.30 -14.88 13.20
C VAL A 61 21.03 -14.70 14.07
N ARG A 62 20.96 -15.64 15.02
CA ARG A 62 20.35 -15.65 16.36
C ARG A 62 18.85 -15.96 16.52
N LEU A 63 18.60 -17.26 16.59
CA LEU A 63 17.90 -17.90 17.71
C LEU A 63 18.36 -17.28 19.04
N GLU A 64 17.43 -16.82 19.87
CA GLU A 64 17.37 -17.08 21.31
C GLU A 64 16.00 -16.62 21.84
N GLU A 65 15.44 -17.49 22.66
CA GLU A 65 14.19 -17.44 23.40
C GLU A 65 14.14 -16.25 24.40
N SER A 66 12.99 -15.60 24.52
CA SER A 66 12.64 -14.83 25.73
C SER A 66 11.16 -14.46 25.75
N THR A 67 10.39 -15.30 26.42
CA THR A 67 8.97 -15.13 26.77
C THR A 67 8.79 -14.21 27.99
N ASP A 68 9.52 -13.10 28.07
CA ASP A 68 9.40 -12.17 29.17
C ASP A 68 9.50 -10.73 28.67
N ASN A 69 8.67 -9.87 29.25
CA ASN A 69 8.65 -8.42 29.13
C ASN A 69 7.64 -7.79 28.15
N ILE A 70 6.40 -8.25 28.30
CA ILE A 70 5.10 -7.61 28.05
C ILE A 70 4.96 -6.17 28.65
N LEU A 71 6.02 -5.53 29.17
CA LEU A 71 5.97 -4.16 29.71
C LEU A 71 6.65 -3.08 28.83
N SER A 72 7.27 -3.45 27.71
CA SER A 72 7.93 -2.49 26.79
C SER A 72 7.01 -1.91 25.70
N ILE A 73 5.69 -2.09 25.84
CA ILE A 73 4.67 -1.76 24.83
C ILE A 73 4.34 -0.24 24.76
N VAL A 74 5.01 0.61 25.55
CA VAL A 74 4.76 2.07 25.65
C VAL A 74 5.81 2.90 24.88
N LYS A 75 6.52 2.33 23.89
CA LYS A 75 7.45 3.13 23.04
C LYS A 75 7.70 2.61 21.63
N GLN A 76 6.76 1.86 21.07
CA GLN A 76 6.87 1.31 19.71
C GLN A 76 5.59 1.55 18.92
N ARG A 77 5.34 2.81 18.56
CA ARG A 77 4.57 3.10 17.34
C ARG A 77 5.07 4.36 16.62
N THR A 78 6.39 4.49 16.54
CA THR A 78 7.00 5.18 15.42
C THR A 78 7.00 4.16 14.29
N GLY A 79 5.99 4.25 13.42
CA GLY A 79 5.76 3.29 12.33
C GLY A 79 7.03 3.03 11.54
N THR A 80 7.17 1.83 11.01
CA THR A 80 8.25 1.41 10.13
C THR A 80 8.47 2.43 9.01
N PHE A 81 9.43 3.35 9.18
CA PHE A 81 9.75 4.46 8.28
C PHE A 81 10.44 4.02 6.97
N GLY A 82 10.39 2.72 6.65
CA GLY A 82 11.21 2.11 5.60
C GLY A 82 10.50 1.82 4.29
N ASP A 83 9.17 1.75 4.25
CA ASP A 83 8.42 1.39 3.03
C ASP A 83 7.58 2.57 2.53
N ARG A 84 8.22 3.74 2.41
CA ARG A 84 7.57 4.84 1.69
C ARG A 84 7.93 4.70 0.21
N PRO A 85 6.98 4.37 -0.67
CA PRO A 85 7.24 4.46 -2.11
C PRO A 85 7.69 5.90 -2.39
N ALA A 86 8.83 6.06 -3.08
CA ALA A 86 9.44 7.36 -3.37
C ALA A 86 8.49 8.33 -4.12
N ARG A 87 7.35 7.83 -4.60
CA ARG A 87 6.31 8.59 -5.28
C ARG A 87 4.94 8.27 -4.67
N PRO A 88 4.16 9.30 -4.28
CA PRO A 88 2.82 9.09 -3.75
C PRO A 88 1.93 8.43 -4.81
N THR A 89 1.16 7.43 -4.38
CA THR A 89 0.19 6.75 -5.24
C THR A 89 -0.94 7.70 -5.65
N LEU A 90 -1.67 7.39 -6.73
CA LEU A 90 -2.83 8.18 -7.14
C LEU A 90 -3.88 8.31 -6.02
N LEU A 91 -4.10 7.22 -5.26
CA LEU A 91 -5.01 7.23 -4.12
C LEU A 91 -4.55 8.24 -3.07
N GLU A 92 -3.26 8.22 -2.72
CA GLU A 92 -2.66 9.11 -1.74
C GLU A 92 -2.72 10.58 -2.20
N GLN A 93 -2.55 10.82 -3.50
CA GLN A 93 -2.72 12.15 -4.09
C GLN A 93 -4.16 12.64 -3.97
N VAL A 94 -5.15 11.81 -4.29
CA VAL A 94 -6.58 12.19 -4.22
C VAL A 94 -7.00 12.41 -2.76
N LEU A 95 -6.56 11.57 -1.84
CA LEU A 95 -6.83 11.73 -0.41
C LEU A 95 -6.23 13.02 0.14
N ASN A 96 -4.97 13.31 -0.20
CA ASN A 96 -4.32 14.56 0.21
C ASN A 96 -4.99 15.78 -0.41
N GLN A 97 -5.39 15.72 -1.69
CA GLN A 97 -6.14 16.78 -2.33
C GLN A 97 -7.46 17.04 -1.61
N LYS A 98 -8.26 15.99 -1.32
CA LYS A 98 -9.53 16.11 -0.59
C LYS A 98 -9.32 16.68 0.81
N ARG A 99 -8.29 16.22 1.54
CA ARG A 99 -7.93 16.74 2.86
C ARG A 99 -7.60 18.23 2.81
N LEU A 100 -6.75 18.63 1.87
CA LEU A 100 -6.37 20.04 1.72
C LEU A 100 -7.55 20.91 1.28
N SER A 101 -8.41 20.41 0.39
CA SER A 101 -9.62 21.12 -0.02
C SER A 101 -10.61 21.28 1.14
N LEU A 102 -10.77 20.26 1.98
CA LEU A 102 -11.58 20.34 3.19
C LEU A 102 -11.06 21.42 4.15
N LEU A 103 -9.76 21.42 4.44
CA LEU A 103 -9.16 22.41 5.36
C LEU A 103 -9.10 23.84 4.80
N ARG A 104 -9.20 24.01 3.48
CA ARG A 104 -9.27 25.32 2.82
C ARG A 104 -10.70 25.81 2.58
N SER A 105 -11.72 24.97 2.83
CA SER A 105 -13.12 25.38 2.69
C SER A 105 -13.46 26.42 3.77
N PRO A 106 -14.09 27.55 3.39
CA PRO A 106 -14.41 28.61 4.35
C PRO A 106 -15.36 28.11 5.45
N GLU A 107 -16.26 27.18 5.14
CA GLU A 107 -17.18 26.59 6.11
C GLU A 107 -16.43 25.80 7.18
N VAL A 108 -15.49 24.95 6.76
CA VAL A 108 -14.67 24.15 7.68
C VAL A 108 -13.75 25.04 8.50
N VAL A 109 -13.16 26.07 7.90
CA VAL A 109 -12.30 27.03 8.61
C VAL A 109 -13.10 27.76 9.69
N GLN A 110 -14.28 28.31 9.36
CA GLN A 110 -15.14 28.98 10.33
C GLN A 110 -15.58 28.04 11.46
N PHE A 111 -15.94 26.80 11.12
CA PHE A 111 -16.30 25.79 12.10
C PHE A 111 -15.12 25.51 13.06
N LEU A 112 -13.93 25.24 12.53
CA LEU A 112 -12.74 24.96 13.34
C LEU A 112 -12.35 26.16 14.20
N GLN A 113 -12.43 27.37 13.65
CA GLN A 113 -12.16 28.61 14.40
C GLN A 113 -13.13 28.78 15.56
N LYS A 114 -14.43 28.55 15.34
CA LYS A 114 -15.45 28.60 16.40
C LYS A 114 -15.19 27.56 17.49
N GLN A 115 -14.86 26.33 17.13
CA GLN A 115 -14.51 25.28 18.09
C GLN A 115 -13.27 25.65 18.92
N GLN A 116 -12.24 26.22 18.27
CA GLN A 116 -11.03 26.66 18.95
C GLN A 116 -11.29 27.81 19.95
N GLN A 117 -12.19 28.74 19.63
CA GLN A 117 -12.59 29.81 20.55
C GLN A 117 -13.29 29.26 21.79
N LEU A 118 -14.22 28.31 21.60
CA LEU A 118 -14.93 27.67 22.71
C LEU A 118 -13.99 26.89 23.62
N LEU A 119 -13.05 26.12 23.04
CA LEU A 119 -12.03 25.41 23.81
C LEU A 119 -11.13 26.36 24.61
N ASN A 120 -10.72 27.49 24.01
CA ASN A 120 -9.93 28.48 24.73
C ASN A 120 -10.69 29.13 25.89
N GLN A 121 -11.98 29.40 25.71
CA GLN A 121 -12.82 29.95 26.78
C GLN A 121 -12.88 28.99 27.98
N GLN A 122 -13.14 27.69 27.72
CA GLN A 122 -13.13 26.67 28.76
C GLN A 122 -11.78 26.56 29.48
N VAL A 123 -10.67 26.59 28.73
CA VAL A 123 -9.32 26.54 29.33
C VAL A 123 -9.07 27.77 30.20
N LEU A 124 -9.51 28.95 29.77
CA LEU A 124 -9.34 30.19 30.52
C LEU A 124 -10.17 30.20 31.82
N GLU A 125 -11.40 29.69 31.77
CA GLU A 125 -12.25 29.51 32.95
C GLU A 125 -11.66 28.51 33.94
N GLN A 126 -11.13 27.38 33.45
CA GLN A 126 -10.46 26.40 34.29
C GLN A 126 -9.22 26.99 34.99
N ARG A 127 -8.44 27.80 34.25
CA ARG A 127 -7.26 28.45 34.82
C ARG A 127 -7.61 29.47 35.91
N GLN A 128 -8.74 30.19 35.78
CA GLN A 128 -9.20 31.11 36.83
C GLN A 128 -9.62 30.38 38.09
N GLN A 129 -10.27 29.21 37.97
CA GLN A 129 -10.67 28.40 39.13
C GLN A 129 -9.49 27.71 39.84
N GLN A 130 -8.33 27.58 39.17
CA GLN A 130 -7.14 26.95 39.74
C GLN A 130 -6.27 27.89 40.59
N PHE A 131 -6.63 29.18 40.68
CA PHE A 131 -6.03 30.12 41.64
C PHE A 131 -7.09 30.66 42.62
N PRO A 132 -7.59 29.87 43.59
CA PRO A 132 -8.10 30.46 44.80
C PRO A 132 -6.90 31.00 45.57
N GLY A 133 -6.81 32.32 45.69
CA GLY A 133 -5.77 32.99 46.45
C GLY A 133 -5.67 32.42 47.86
N THR A 134 -4.50 31.88 48.20
CA THR A 134 -3.99 31.96 49.58
C THR A 134 -3.77 33.43 49.88
N SER A 135 -4.81 34.08 50.41
CA SER A 135 -4.68 35.37 51.07
C SER A 135 -4.11 35.13 52.47
N VAL A 136 -3.12 35.95 52.81
CA VAL A 136 -2.43 36.17 54.09
C VAL A 136 -3.17 35.78 55.36
#